data_AF-A0AAV2NK58-F1
#
_entry.id   AF-A0AAV2NK58-F1
#
_cell.length_a   1.000
_cell.length_b   1.000
_cell.length_c   1.000
_cell.angle_alpha   90.00
_cell.angle_beta   90.00
_cell.angle_gamma   90.00
#
_symmetry.space_group_name_H-M   'P 1'
#
loop_
_entity.id
_entity.type
_entity.pdbx_description
1 polymer ?
#
loop_
_entity_poly.entity_id
_entity_poly.type
_entity_poly.pdbx_seq_one_letter_code
_entity_poly.pdbx_strand_id
1 'polypeptide(L)'
;MKFALALLALVATASANIEIPNFGRGELYKDIQDFIDMLPQEEIFATTLEYFADDAEFQAMVEYFQSEGFKKLVRDVEALPEIKELMDYIHHAGIDIYKIVNMMNDLLGLGHLTPPDYAMGKHSVGKHSVGKQITGGIRGYVDDIMALLPLDELNDMYEEKLKTSPEFAKFINQLESDNFQEIVNTVYLHPTFQELLRHAEDAGIDLLLIKDLLKVLWGITVPPRPFRPRFHIKY
;
A
#
# COMPACT_ATOMS: atom_id res chain seq x y z
N MET A 1 5.31 -4.77 0.65
CA MET A 1 5.00 -3.83 -0.45
C MET A 1 3.59 -3.98 -0.99
N LYS A 2 3.07 -5.20 -1.27
CA LYS A 2 1.64 -5.37 -1.60
C LYS A 2 0.72 -4.93 -0.45
N PHE A 3 1.14 -5.23 0.78
CA PHE A 3 0.53 -4.63 1.97
C PHE A 3 0.94 -3.20 2.27
N ALA A 4 1.98 -2.62 1.65
CA ALA A 4 2.39 -1.23 1.93
C ALA A 4 1.61 -0.23 1.06
N LEU A 5 1.29 -0.59 -0.19
CA LEU A 5 0.34 0.13 -1.01
C LEU A 5 -1.10 -0.17 -0.58
N ALA A 6 -1.41 -1.40 -0.13
CA ALA A 6 -2.68 -1.67 0.53
C ALA A 6 -2.79 -0.92 1.85
N LEU A 7 -1.75 -0.85 2.71
CA LEU A 7 -1.72 -0.05 3.94
C LEU A 7 -1.77 1.45 3.67
N LEU A 8 -1.11 1.97 2.62
CA LEU A 8 -1.25 3.38 2.25
C LEU A 8 -2.66 3.67 1.72
N ALA A 9 -3.27 2.75 0.96
CA ALA A 9 -4.67 2.83 0.57
C ALA A 9 -5.63 2.66 1.77
N LEU A 10 -5.26 1.87 2.78
CA LEU A 10 -6.03 1.61 3.99
C LEU A 10 -5.93 2.75 5.00
N VAL A 11 -4.77 3.40 5.11
CA VAL A 11 -4.55 4.61 5.92
C VAL A 11 -5.21 5.81 5.22
N ALA A 12 -5.18 5.85 3.88
CA ALA A 12 -5.94 6.78 3.06
C ALA A 12 -7.47 6.64 3.27
N THR A 13 -8.00 5.41 3.30
CA THR A 13 -9.42 5.18 3.61
C THR A 13 -9.73 5.38 5.10
N ALA A 14 -8.77 5.12 5.99
CA ALA A 14 -8.91 5.29 7.43
C ALA A 14 -8.98 6.75 7.91
N SER A 15 -8.47 7.69 7.12
CA SER A 15 -8.60 9.12 7.43
C SER A 15 -9.90 9.76 6.91
N ALA A 16 -10.69 9.06 6.08
CA ALA A 16 -11.68 9.71 5.25
C ALA A 16 -13.11 9.11 5.23
N ASN A 17 -13.44 8.08 6.02
CA ASN A 17 -14.76 7.41 5.96
C ASN A 17 -15.19 7.06 4.52
N ILE A 18 -14.25 6.58 3.71
CA ILE A 18 -14.53 6.28 2.32
C ILE A 18 -15.12 4.87 2.28
N GLU A 19 -16.43 4.74 2.06
CA GLU A 19 -16.95 3.53 1.40
C GLU A 19 -16.09 3.35 0.15
N ILE A 20 -15.38 2.23 0.04
CA ILE A 20 -14.56 1.95 -1.14
C ILE A 20 -15.52 2.05 -2.32
N PRO A 21 -15.44 3.13 -3.13
CA PRO A 21 -16.42 3.31 -4.17
C PRO A 21 -16.22 2.16 -5.13
N ASN A 22 -17.27 1.78 -5.87
CA ASN A 22 -17.08 0.80 -6.94
C ASN A 22 -15.86 1.24 -7.77
N PHE A 23 -14.86 0.36 -7.75
CA PHE A 23 -13.52 0.58 -8.29
C PHE A 23 -13.27 -0.31 -9.50
N GLY A 24 -14.32 -0.90 -10.08
CA GLY A 24 -14.17 -1.65 -11.30
C GLY A 24 -15.38 -2.47 -11.73
N ARG A 25 -15.08 -3.42 -12.61
CA ARG A 25 -16.02 -4.32 -13.26
C ARG A 25 -15.26 -5.57 -13.73
N GLY A 26 -16.01 -6.63 -14.00
CA GLY A 26 -15.42 -7.89 -14.49
C GLY A 26 -14.84 -8.75 -13.38
N GLU A 27 -14.19 -9.84 -13.77
CA GLU A 27 -13.76 -10.89 -12.82
C GLU A 27 -12.60 -10.44 -11.93
N LEU A 28 -11.60 -9.71 -12.46
CA LEU A 28 -10.50 -9.21 -11.63
C LEU A 28 -10.98 -8.27 -10.51
N TYR A 29 -11.97 -7.43 -10.79
CA TYR A 29 -12.61 -6.60 -9.77
C TYR A 29 -13.24 -7.44 -8.67
N LYS A 30 -14.04 -8.47 -9.03
CA LYS A 30 -14.65 -9.38 -8.05
C LYS A 30 -13.59 -10.11 -7.24
N ASP A 31 -12.54 -10.58 -7.90
CA ASP A 31 -11.44 -11.26 -7.24
C ASP A 31 -10.78 -10.38 -6.18
N ILE A 32 -10.52 -9.11 -6.49
CA ILE A 32 -9.96 -8.15 -5.54
C ILE A 32 -10.99 -7.79 -4.45
N GLN A 33 -12.26 -7.64 -4.80
CA GLN A 33 -13.34 -7.36 -3.85
C GLN A 33 -13.47 -8.46 -2.79
N ASP A 34 -13.35 -9.74 -3.18
CA ASP A 34 -13.41 -10.85 -2.23
C ASP A 34 -12.30 -10.76 -1.16
N PHE A 35 -11.09 -10.27 -1.51
CA PHE A 35 -10.04 -9.98 -0.53
C PHE A 35 -10.44 -8.83 0.41
N ILE A 36 -11.01 -7.75 -0.14
CA ILE A 36 -11.42 -6.57 0.63
C ILE A 36 -12.53 -6.93 1.62
N ASP A 37 -13.50 -7.74 1.18
CA ASP A 37 -14.65 -8.17 1.99
C ASP A 37 -14.23 -9.07 3.16
N MET A 38 -13.09 -9.76 3.02
CA MET A 38 -12.51 -10.58 4.08
C MET A 38 -11.84 -9.75 5.19
N LEU A 39 -11.47 -8.49 4.91
CA LEU A 39 -10.78 -7.66 5.88
C LEU A 39 -11.73 -7.12 6.96
N PRO A 40 -11.33 -7.11 8.25
CA PRO A 40 -12.04 -6.42 9.32
C PRO A 40 -11.83 -4.90 9.20
N GLN A 41 -12.47 -4.29 8.19
CA GLN A 41 -12.26 -2.89 7.79
C GLN A 41 -12.57 -1.91 8.93
N GLU A 42 -13.64 -2.17 9.71
CA GLU A 42 -14.02 -1.31 10.84
C GLU A 42 -12.97 -1.34 11.95
N GLU A 43 -12.45 -2.51 12.31
CA GLU A 43 -11.41 -2.65 13.34
C GLU A 43 -10.08 -2.03 12.89
N ILE A 44 -9.71 -2.20 11.62
CA ILE A 44 -8.50 -1.60 11.06
C ILE A 44 -8.64 -0.07 11.06
N PHE A 45 -9.80 0.45 10.66
CA PHE A 45 -10.11 1.88 10.70
C PHE A 45 -9.98 2.43 12.13
N ALA A 46 -10.63 1.78 13.09
CA ALA A 46 -10.60 2.19 14.49
C ALA A 46 -9.18 2.17 15.06
N THR A 47 -8.41 1.12 14.78
CA THR A 47 -7.00 1.00 15.21
C THR A 47 -6.17 2.14 14.61
N THR A 48 -6.33 2.42 13.33
CA THR A 48 -5.59 3.50 12.65
C THR A 48 -5.93 4.88 13.21
N LEU A 49 -7.19 5.15 13.54
CA LEU A 49 -7.58 6.41 14.20
C LEU A 49 -6.98 6.56 15.60
N GLU A 50 -6.87 5.46 16.37
CA GLU A 50 -6.25 5.49 17.70
C GLU A 50 -4.75 5.83 17.60
N TYR A 51 -4.02 5.19 16.69
CA TYR A 51 -2.62 5.54 16.40
C TYR A 51 -2.47 6.99 15.90
N PHE A 52 -3.36 7.45 15.02
CA PHE A 52 -3.33 8.82 14.53
C PHE A 52 -3.56 9.85 15.64
N ALA A 53 -4.45 9.56 16.59
CA ALA A 53 -4.76 10.46 17.70
C ALA A 53 -3.65 10.48 18.76
N ASP A 54 -3.12 9.31 19.11
CA ASP A 54 -2.39 9.12 20.37
C ASP A 54 -0.90 8.74 20.19
N ASP A 55 -0.42 8.42 18.98
CA ASP A 55 0.95 7.99 18.73
C ASP A 55 1.79 9.01 17.93
N ALA A 56 2.83 9.54 18.58
CA ALA A 56 3.70 10.58 18.00
C ALA A 56 4.58 10.08 16.84
N GLU A 57 5.00 8.81 16.86
CA GLU A 57 5.82 8.23 15.78
C GLU A 57 4.96 8.02 14.54
N PHE A 58 3.72 7.56 14.74
CA PHE A 58 2.72 7.43 13.69
C PHE A 58 2.36 8.79 13.08
N GLN A 59 2.15 9.83 13.90
CA GLN A 59 1.92 11.19 13.43
C GLN A 59 3.09 11.72 12.58
N ALA A 60 4.33 11.50 13.02
CA ALA A 60 5.52 11.88 12.25
C ALA A 60 5.61 11.14 10.90
N MET A 61 5.20 9.87 10.85
CA MET A 61 5.09 9.12 9.60
C MET A 61 4.06 9.75 8.65
N VAL A 62 2.89 10.16 9.16
CA VAL A 62 1.86 10.85 8.35
C VAL A 62 2.39 12.18 7.81
N GLU A 63 3.07 12.99 8.63
CA GLU A 63 3.70 14.23 8.18
C GLU A 63 4.76 13.98 7.10
N TYR A 64 5.56 12.92 7.23
CA TYR A 64 6.54 12.53 6.21
C TYR A 64 5.88 12.20 4.87
N PHE A 65 4.75 11.47 4.85
CA PHE A 65 4.01 11.19 3.62
C PHE A 65 3.43 12.45 2.97
N GLN A 66 3.12 13.48 3.77
CA GLN A 66 2.68 14.78 3.27
C GLN A 66 3.83 15.71 2.85
N SER A 67 5.09 15.29 3.01
CA SER A 67 6.25 16.10 2.65
C SER A 67 6.40 16.25 1.13
N GLU A 68 7.00 17.36 0.70
CA GLU A 68 7.31 17.58 -0.72
C GLU A 68 8.31 16.54 -1.28
N GLY A 69 9.19 16.00 -0.43
CA GLY A 69 10.10 14.92 -0.82
C GLY A 69 9.34 13.65 -1.21
N PHE A 70 8.37 13.23 -0.40
CA PHE A 70 7.53 12.06 -0.68
C PHE A 70 6.60 12.30 -1.87
N LYS A 71 5.97 13.48 -1.94
CA LYS A 71 5.18 13.88 -3.12
C LYS A 71 5.99 13.86 -4.41
N LYS A 72 7.26 14.27 -4.37
CA LYS A 72 8.15 14.19 -5.53
C LYS A 72 8.41 12.74 -5.92
N LEU A 73 8.69 11.85 -4.96
CA LEU A 73 8.82 10.42 -5.22
C LEU A 73 7.58 9.88 -5.94
N VAL A 74 6.38 10.18 -5.46
CA VAL A 74 5.13 9.74 -6.10
C VAL A 74 5.05 10.23 -7.55
N ARG A 75 5.28 11.53 -7.80
CA ARG A 75 5.27 12.09 -9.17
C ARG A 75 6.33 11.47 -10.08
N ASP A 76 7.53 11.22 -9.56
CA ASP A 76 8.61 10.60 -10.33
C ASP A 76 8.25 9.15 -10.73
N VAL A 77 7.58 8.41 -9.83
CA VAL A 77 7.08 7.06 -10.10
C VAL A 77 5.93 7.07 -11.11
N GLU A 78 4.94 7.94 -10.93
CA GLU A 78 3.82 8.11 -11.90
C GLU A 78 4.30 8.49 -13.31
N ALA A 79 5.45 9.17 -13.41
CA ALA A 79 6.02 9.57 -14.69
C ALA A 79 6.62 8.39 -15.48
N LEU A 80 6.96 7.28 -14.82
CA LEU A 80 7.61 6.11 -15.42
C LEU A 80 6.73 5.51 -16.54
N PRO A 81 7.31 5.22 -17.73
CA PRO A 81 6.57 4.55 -18.79
C PRO A 81 6.04 3.17 -18.35
N GLU A 82 6.79 2.45 -17.53
CA GLU A 82 6.41 1.13 -17.01
C GLU A 82 5.18 1.19 -16.09
N ILE A 83 5.05 2.27 -15.31
CA ILE A 83 3.87 2.54 -14.48
C ILE A 83 2.65 2.82 -15.35
N LYS A 84 2.81 3.57 -16.45
CA LYS A 84 1.71 3.82 -17.40
C LYS A 84 1.24 2.53 -18.07
N GLU A 85 2.17 1.66 -18.46
CA GLU A 85 1.84 0.34 -19.02
C GLU A 85 1.08 -0.53 -18.01
N LEU A 86 1.53 -0.58 -16.76
CA LEU A 86 0.85 -1.30 -15.69
C LEU A 86 -0.56 -0.73 -15.42
N MET A 87 -0.70 0.60 -15.33
CA MET A 87 -2.00 1.25 -15.14
C MET A 87 -2.94 0.99 -16.30
N ASP A 88 -2.43 0.99 -17.54
CA ASP A 88 -3.23 0.68 -18.72
C ASP A 88 -3.72 -0.76 -18.70
N TYR A 89 -2.86 -1.73 -18.35
CA TYR A 89 -3.27 -3.12 -18.15
C TYR A 89 -4.38 -3.22 -17.08
N ILE A 90 -4.16 -2.64 -15.90
CA ILE A 90 -5.11 -2.72 -14.78
C ILE A 90 -6.46 -2.11 -15.17
N HIS A 91 -6.43 -0.99 -15.90
CA HIS A 91 -7.63 -0.36 -16.44
C HIS A 91 -8.40 -1.27 -17.40
N HIS A 92 -7.71 -1.86 -18.37
CA HIS A 92 -8.32 -2.79 -19.32
C HIS A 92 -8.80 -4.09 -18.68
N ALA A 93 -8.16 -4.52 -17.59
CA ALA A 93 -8.61 -5.66 -16.78
C ALA A 93 -9.86 -5.35 -15.94
N GLY A 94 -10.39 -4.11 -16.03
CA GLY A 94 -11.67 -3.71 -15.48
C GLY A 94 -11.57 -2.97 -14.16
N ILE A 95 -10.38 -2.57 -13.71
CA ILE A 95 -10.19 -1.81 -12.48
C ILE A 95 -10.10 -0.30 -12.79
N ASP A 96 -10.81 0.53 -12.06
CA ASP A 96 -10.78 1.99 -12.16
C ASP A 96 -9.52 2.57 -11.48
N ILE A 97 -8.33 2.13 -11.90
CA ILE A 97 -7.04 2.48 -11.28
C ILE A 97 -6.77 3.98 -11.27
N TYR A 98 -7.16 4.72 -12.31
CA TYR A 98 -7.00 6.17 -12.36
C TYR A 98 -7.83 6.88 -11.27
N LYS A 99 -9.01 6.35 -10.93
CA LYS A 99 -9.82 6.87 -9.84
C LYS A 99 -9.13 6.65 -8.49
N ILE A 100 -8.60 5.44 -8.27
CA ILE A 100 -7.86 5.10 -7.05
C ILE A 100 -6.62 5.98 -6.89
N VAL A 101 -5.82 6.15 -7.96
CA VAL A 101 -4.62 6.99 -7.94
C VAL A 101 -4.98 8.46 -7.71
N ASN A 102 -6.06 8.97 -8.31
CA ASN A 102 -6.50 10.35 -8.07
C ASN A 102 -6.95 10.57 -6.62
N MET A 103 -7.67 9.63 -6.02
CA MET A 103 -8.01 9.71 -4.59
C MET A 103 -6.75 9.77 -3.71
N MET A 104 -5.73 8.98 -4.03
CA MET A 104 -4.43 9.04 -3.35
C MET A 104 -3.76 10.40 -3.56
N ASN A 105 -3.80 10.94 -4.78
CA ASN A 105 -3.23 12.24 -5.10
C ASN A 105 -3.95 13.38 -4.35
N ASP A 106 -5.27 13.33 -4.24
CA ASP A 106 -6.05 14.31 -3.46
C ASP A 106 -5.63 14.31 -1.98
N LEU A 107 -5.44 13.13 -1.39
CA LEU A 107 -4.98 12.99 0.00
C LEU A 107 -3.57 13.55 0.21
N LEU A 108 -2.71 13.47 -0.81
CA LEU A 108 -1.36 14.02 -0.79
C LEU A 108 -1.30 15.48 -1.27
N GLY A 109 -2.42 16.08 -1.70
CA GLY A 109 -2.45 17.41 -2.33
C GLY A 109 -1.64 17.48 -3.64
N LEU A 110 -1.62 16.38 -4.40
CA LEU A 110 -1.04 16.26 -5.74
C LEU A 110 -2.08 16.63 -6.82
N GLY A 111 -1.62 16.92 -8.05
CA GLY A 111 -2.51 17.16 -9.18
C GLY A 111 -3.09 15.86 -9.75
N HIS A 112 -4.22 15.93 -10.47
CA HIS A 112 -4.91 14.74 -10.98
C HIS A 112 -4.23 14.14 -12.23
N LEU A 113 -4.24 12.82 -12.36
CA LEU A 113 -4.04 12.09 -13.61
C LEU A 113 -5.41 11.95 -14.31
N THR A 114 -5.61 12.46 -15.53
CA THR A 114 -6.94 12.48 -16.18
C THR A 114 -7.27 11.17 -16.93
N PRO A 115 -8.49 10.58 -16.82
CA PRO A 115 -9.71 11.02 -17.56
C PRO A 115 -11.10 10.71 -16.88
N PRO A 116 -12.28 10.85 -17.57
CA PRO A 116 -13.38 11.81 -17.28
C PRO A 116 -14.25 11.59 -16.01
N ASP A 117 -14.93 12.66 -15.61
CA ASP A 117 -15.58 12.91 -14.31
C ASP A 117 -16.77 12.01 -13.92
N TYR A 118 -16.75 11.48 -12.69
CA TYR A 118 -17.95 11.12 -11.92
C TYR A 118 -17.81 11.45 -10.42
N ALA A 119 -18.90 12.01 -9.89
CA ALA A 119 -19.01 12.71 -8.61
C ALA A 119 -19.01 11.80 -7.36
N MET A 120 -18.54 12.39 -6.25
CA MET A 120 -18.41 11.79 -4.91
C MET A 120 -19.56 12.23 -4.00
N GLY A 121 -20.18 11.26 -3.31
CA GLY A 121 -21.20 11.49 -2.27
C GLY A 121 -20.61 11.47 -0.87
N LYS A 122 -21.22 12.22 0.06
CA LYS A 122 -20.89 12.28 1.50
C LYS A 122 -21.71 11.22 2.26
N HIS A 123 -21.26 10.78 3.45
CA HIS A 123 -21.99 10.73 4.74
C HIS A 123 -21.25 9.93 5.85
N SER A 124 -21.84 9.91 7.05
CA SER A 124 -21.23 9.95 8.39
C SER A 124 -20.91 8.59 9.05
N VAL A 125 -19.95 8.57 10.00
CA VAL A 125 -19.60 7.38 10.81
C VAL A 125 -20.17 7.43 12.23
N GLY A 126 -20.71 6.28 12.65
CA GLY A 126 -21.17 5.98 14.00
C GLY A 126 -20.02 5.56 14.91
N LYS A 127 -20.19 5.83 16.20
CA LYS A 127 -19.15 5.76 17.23
C LYS A 127 -19.17 4.39 17.92
N HIS A 128 -18.16 3.54 17.67
CA HIS A 128 -17.87 2.38 18.51
C HIS A 128 -16.38 2.39 18.87
N SER A 129 -16.08 2.73 20.12
CA SER A 129 -14.74 2.67 20.70
C SER A 129 -14.69 1.42 21.57
N VAL A 130 -13.99 0.38 21.11
CA VAL A 130 -13.57 -0.72 21.98
C VAL A 130 -12.11 -0.48 22.28
N GLY A 131 -11.81 -0.04 23.51
CA GLY A 131 -10.46 0.29 23.93
C GLY A 131 -9.56 -0.94 23.93
N LYS A 132 -8.69 -1.05 22.93
CA LYS A 132 -7.53 -1.94 22.93
C LYS A 132 -6.33 -1.02 22.97
N GLN A 133 -5.53 -1.08 24.04
CA GLN A 133 -4.34 -0.23 24.14
C GLN A 133 -3.42 -0.51 22.95
N ILE A 134 -3.13 0.54 22.16
CA ILE A 134 -2.14 0.49 21.09
C ILE A 134 -0.79 0.01 21.62
N THR A 135 -0.11 -0.85 20.88
CA THR A 135 1.23 -1.34 21.24
C THR A 135 2.32 -0.29 21.04
N GLY A 136 2.05 0.76 20.26
CA GLY A 136 2.84 1.99 20.16
C GLY A 136 3.96 1.93 19.09
N GLY A 137 4.26 3.07 18.50
CA GLY A 137 5.22 3.23 17.41
C GLY A 137 4.72 2.65 16.08
N ILE A 138 5.48 2.86 15.00
CA ILE A 138 5.13 2.32 13.67
C ILE A 138 5.17 0.79 13.67
N ARG A 139 6.09 0.18 14.44
CA ARG A 139 6.14 -1.28 14.60
C ARG A 139 4.90 -1.82 15.30
N GLY A 140 4.45 -1.16 16.37
CA GLY A 140 3.23 -1.54 17.06
C GLY A 140 2.00 -1.42 16.17
N TYR A 141 1.90 -0.36 15.38
CA TYR A 141 0.82 -0.22 14.41
C TYR A 141 0.78 -1.40 13.44
N VAL A 142 1.94 -1.79 12.88
CA VAL A 142 2.02 -2.95 11.99
C VAL A 142 1.60 -4.23 12.69
N ASP A 143 2.04 -4.46 13.93
CA ASP A 143 1.70 -5.66 14.68
C ASP A 143 0.21 -5.72 15.05
N ASP A 144 -0.39 -4.59 15.45
CA ASP A 144 -1.80 -4.50 15.75
C ASP A 144 -2.68 -4.72 14.52
N ILE A 145 -2.29 -4.17 13.35
CA ILE A 145 -2.98 -4.45 12.09
C ILE A 145 -2.82 -5.92 11.69
N MET A 146 -1.60 -6.46 11.71
CA MET A 146 -1.34 -7.86 11.34
C MET A 146 -2.13 -8.85 12.21
N ALA A 147 -2.35 -8.53 13.49
CA ALA A 147 -3.16 -9.33 14.40
C ALA A 147 -4.67 -9.30 14.09
N LEU A 148 -5.15 -8.34 13.31
CA LEU A 148 -6.54 -8.28 12.84
C LEU A 148 -6.73 -9.09 11.56
N LEU A 149 -5.68 -9.24 10.74
CA LEU A 149 -5.80 -9.85 9.43
C LEU A 149 -6.04 -11.37 9.52
N PRO A 150 -7.03 -11.92 8.80
CA PRO A 150 -7.21 -13.37 8.65
C PRO A 150 -6.18 -13.92 7.64
N LEU A 151 -4.91 -13.98 8.06
CA LEU A 151 -3.78 -14.26 7.16
C LEU A 151 -3.86 -15.64 6.49
N ASP A 152 -4.36 -16.65 7.21
CA ASP A 152 -4.49 -18.00 6.68
C ASP A 152 -5.58 -18.05 5.60
N GLU A 153 -6.74 -17.43 5.86
CA GLU A 153 -7.84 -17.35 4.90
C GLU A 153 -7.49 -16.50 3.67
N LEU A 154 -6.73 -15.41 3.86
CA LEU A 154 -6.22 -14.59 2.76
C LEU A 154 -5.24 -15.38 1.88
N ASN A 155 -4.38 -16.20 2.49
CA ASN A 155 -3.46 -17.08 1.77
C ASN A 155 -4.20 -18.18 1.01
N ASP A 156 -5.18 -18.82 1.64
CA ASP A 156 -6.00 -19.85 1.01
C ASP A 156 -6.77 -19.28 -0.20
N MET A 157 -7.36 -18.09 -0.05
CA MET A 157 -8.05 -17.40 -1.14
C MET A 157 -7.10 -16.99 -2.27
N TYR A 158 -5.88 -16.56 -1.95
CA TYR A 158 -4.84 -16.29 -2.95
C TYR A 158 -4.50 -17.55 -3.76
N GLU A 159 -4.24 -18.66 -3.07
CA GLU A 159 -3.90 -19.94 -3.69
C GLU A 159 -5.05 -20.55 -4.49
N GLU A 160 -6.30 -20.33 -4.05
CA GLU A 160 -7.50 -20.71 -4.77
C GLU A 160 -7.64 -19.87 -6.05
N LYS A 161 -7.67 -18.54 -5.93
CA LYS A 161 -7.89 -17.63 -7.06
C LYS A 161 -6.79 -17.74 -8.13
N LEU A 162 -5.55 -18.00 -7.73
CA LEU A 162 -4.45 -18.28 -8.67
C LEU A 162 -4.73 -19.50 -9.55
N LYS A 163 -5.47 -20.50 -9.03
CA LYS A 163 -5.83 -21.74 -9.74
C LYS A 163 -7.17 -21.64 -10.47
N THR A 164 -8.13 -20.91 -9.90
CA THR A 164 -9.52 -20.91 -10.35
C THR A 164 -9.92 -19.68 -11.17
N SER A 165 -9.26 -18.53 -10.99
CA SER A 165 -9.52 -17.30 -11.74
C SER A 165 -8.42 -17.01 -12.77
N PRO A 166 -8.71 -17.14 -14.07
CA PRO A 166 -7.77 -16.76 -15.13
C PRO A 166 -7.38 -15.28 -15.10
N GLU A 167 -8.30 -14.38 -14.75
CA GLU A 167 -8.01 -12.94 -14.71
C GLU A 167 -7.13 -12.58 -13.51
N PHE A 168 -7.35 -13.21 -12.36
CA PHE A 168 -6.45 -13.07 -11.22
C PHE A 168 -5.05 -13.61 -11.54
N ALA A 169 -4.94 -14.79 -12.14
CA ALA A 169 -3.66 -15.36 -12.53
C ALA A 169 -2.90 -14.48 -13.54
N LYS A 170 -3.60 -13.88 -14.52
CA LYS A 170 -2.99 -12.90 -15.44
C LYS A 170 -2.50 -11.65 -14.70
N PHE A 171 -3.27 -11.16 -13.73
CA PHE A 171 -2.86 -10.02 -12.91
C PHE A 171 -1.60 -10.34 -12.11
N ILE A 172 -1.52 -11.53 -11.48
CA ILE A 172 -0.30 -11.98 -10.79
C ILE A 172 0.88 -12.06 -11.77
N ASN A 173 0.71 -12.61 -12.96
CA ASN A 173 1.77 -12.65 -13.98
C ASN A 173 2.25 -11.24 -14.39
N GLN A 174 1.38 -10.22 -14.40
CA GLN A 174 1.81 -8.84 -14.64
C GLN A 174 2.69 -8.30 -13.51
N LEU A 175 2.41 -8.68 -12.26
CA LEU A 175 3.26 -8.32 -11.11
C LEU A 175 4.59 -9.09 -11.06
N GLU A 176 4.73 -10.15 -11.84
CA GLU A 176 5.97 -10.93 -12.00
C GLU A 176 6.73 -10.57 -13.28
N SER A 177 6.22 -9.63 -14.07
CA SER A 177 6.79 -9.25 -15.36
C SER A 177 8.07 -8.44 -15.22
N ASP A 178 8.89 -8.45 -16.29
CA ASP A 178 10.07 -7.58 -16.40
C ASP A 178 9.70 -6.09 -16.29
N ASN A 179 8.54 -5.69 -16.83
CA ASN A 179 8.00 -4.34 -16.69
C ASN A 179 7.83 -3.97 -15.20
N PHE A 180 7.20 -4.85 -14.42
CA PHE A 180 7.02 -4.61 -12.99
C PHE A 180 8.35 -4.62 -12.22
N GLN A 181 9.28 -5.50 -12.59
CA GLN A 181 10.61 -5.53 -11.98
C GLN A 181 11.38 -4.22 -12.23
N GLU A 182 11.23 -3.58 -13.39
CA GLU A 182 11.87 -2.29 -13.67
C GLU A 182 11.30 -1.14 -12.82
N ILE A 183 9.98 -1.14 -12.59
CA ILE A 183 9.35 -0.24 -11.62
C ILE A 183 9.99 -0.43 -10.25
N VAL A 184 10.08 -1.68 -9.78
CA VAL A 184 10.69 -2.00 -8.48
C VAL A 184 12.14 -1.51 -8.41
N ASN A 185 12.94 -1.76 -9.44
CA ASN A 185 14.34 -1.32 -9.50
C ASN A 185 14.45 0.20 -9.41
N THR A 186 13.65 0.92 -10.20
CA THR A 186 13.69 2.38 -10.26
C THR A 186 13.24 3.02 -8.96
N VAL A 187 12.12 2.55 -8.39
CA VAL A 187 11.61 3.01 -7.09
C VAL A 187 12.65 2.73 -6.01
N TYR A 188 13.26 1.54 -6.01
CA TYR A 188 14.24 1.16 -5.00
C TYR A 188 15.45 2.09 -5.00
N LEU A 189 15.93 2.51 -6.17
CA LEU A 189 17.08 3.41 -6.28
C LEU A 189 16.76 4.87 -5.97
N HIS A 190 15.48 5.24 -5.85
CA HIS A 190 15.08 6.62 -5.59
C HIS A 190 15.55 7.09 -4.19
N PRO A 191 16.22 8.26 -4.07
CA PRO A 191 16.76 8.73 -2.78
C PRO A 191 15.73 8.84 -1.65
N THR A 192 14.55 9.42 -1.93
CA THR A 192 13.45 9.50 -0.95
C THR A 192 12.92 8.12 -0.55
N PHE A 193 12.98 7.13 -1.45
CA PHE A 193 12.56 5.78 -1.09
C PHE A 193 13.60 5.10 -0.19
N GLN A 194 14.90 5.33 -0.45
CA GLN A 194 15.96 4.90 0.47
C GLN A 194 15.85 5.57 1.85
N GLU A 195 15.44 6.83 1.91
CA GLU A 195 15.13 7.52 3.16
C GLU A 195 13.94 6.88 3.88
N LEU A 196 12.85 6.58 3.17
CA LEU A 196 11.70 5.87 3.73
C LEU A 196 12.11 4.50 4.31
N LEU A 197 12.93 3.73 3.60
CA LEU A 197 13.45 2.46 4.11
C LEU A 197 14.25 2.66 5.40
N ARG A 198 15.04 3.73 5.50
CA ARG A 198 15.75 4.05 6.75
C ARG A 198 14.78 4.35 7.89
N HIS A 199 13.73 5.15 7.66
CA HIS A 199 12.71 5.41 8.68
C HIS A 199 12.04 4.12 9.15
N ALA A 200 11.74 3.19 8.23
CA ALA A 200 11.19 1.89 8.58
C ALA A 200 12.15 1.05 9.45
N GLU A 201 13.46 1.05 9.17
CA GLU A 201 14.44 0.36 10.02
C GLU A 201 14.60 0.99 11.38
N ASP A 202 14.66 2.33 11.43
CA ASP A 202 14.77 3.09 12.67
C ASP A 202 13.54 2.83 13.58
N ALA A 203 12.37 2.57 12.96
CA ALA A 203 11.15 2.14 13.61
C ALA A 203 11.08 0.63 13.95
N GLY A 204 12.12 -0.15 13.66
CA GLY A 204 12.18 -1.58 13.99
C GLY A 204 11.46 -2.51 13.01
N ILE A 205 11.16 -2.06 11.79
CA ILE A 205 10.62 -2.91 10.73
C ILE A 205 11.73 -3.76 10.11
N ASP A 206 11.53 -5.09 10.07
CA ASP A 206 12.47 -6.01 9.43
C ASP A 206 12.32 -5.99 7.89
N LEU A 207 13.13 -5.14 7.26
CA LEU A 207 13.15 -5.01 5.81
C LEU A 207 13.74 -6.22 5.09
N LEU A 208 14.54 -7.06 5.77
CA LEU A 208 15.06 -8.30 5.17
C LEU A 208 13.97 -9.36 5.11
N LEU A 209 13.19 -9.52 6.18
CA LEU A 209 12.01 -10.37 6.18
C LEU A 209 11.02 -9.96 5.09
N ILE A 210 10.77 -8.64 4.94
CA ILE A 210 9.89 -8.12 3.88
C ILE A 210 10.46 -8.47 2.50
N LYS A 211 11.77 -8.28 2.28
CA LYS A 211 12.43 -8.61 1.01
C LYS A 211 12.33 -10.11 0.68
N ASP A 212 12.59 -10.97 1.65
CA ASP A 212 12.55 -12.42 1.44
C ASP A 212 11.13 -12.89 1.16
N LEU A 213 10.14 -12.32 1.85
CA LEU A 213 8.73 -12.59 1.58
C LEU A 213 8.32 -12.18 0.15
N LEU A 214 8.76 -11.00 -0.32
CA LEU A 214 8.50 -10.54 -1.70
C LEU A 214 9.07 -11.49 -2.75
N LYS A 215 10.26 -12.05 -2.49
CA LYS A 215 10.91 -13.01 -3.38
C LYS A 215 10.21 -14.36 -3.37
N VAL A 216 9.83 -14.87 -2.20
CA VAL A 216 9.19 -16.18 -2.04
C VAL A 216 7.79 -16.19 -2.65
N LEU A 217 6.98 -15.17 -2.38
CA LEU A 217 5.58 -15.16 -2.82
C LEU A 217 5.43 -14.79 -4.30
N TRP A 218 6.31 -13.94 -4.84
CA TRP A 218 6.06 -13.24 -6.11
C TRP A 218 7.29 -13.14 -7.02
N GLY A 219 8.38 -13.86 -6.73
CA GLY A 219 9.60 -13.83 -7.54
C GLY A 219 10.32 -12.49 -7.61
N ILE A 220 9.83 -11.45 -6.91
CA ILE A 220 10.37 -10.09 -6.98
C ILE A 220 11.77 -10.06 -6.39
N THR A 221 12.73 -9.65 -7.22
CA THR A 221 14.10 -9.47 -6.77
C THR A 221 14.32 -8.03 -6.33
N VAL A 222 14.46 -7.83 -5.01
CA VAL A 222 14.81 -6.51 -4.49
C VAL A 222 16.33 -6.33 -4.62
N PRO A 223 16.82 -5.31 -5.35
CA PRO A 223 18.25 -5.11 -5.54
C PRO A 223 18.99 -4.93 -4.19
N PRO A 224 20.29 -5.26 -4.12
CA PRO A 224 21.08 -4.99 -2.93
C PRO A 224 21.13 -3.46 -2.69
N ARG A 225 21.06 -3.04 -1.43
CA ARG A 225 21.24 -1.61 -1.12
C ARG A 225 22.60 -1.13 -1.60
N PRO A 226 22.70 0.10 -2.14
CA PRO A 226 24.00 0.71 -2.37
C PRO A 226 24.78 0.71 -1.06
N PHE A 227 25.97 0.11 -1.09
CA PHE A 227 26.84 -0.10 0.06
C PHE A 227 27.12 1.23 0.78
N ARG A 228 26.90 1.27 2.11
CA ARG A 228 27.50 2.29 2.98
C ARG A 228 28.46 1.64 3.97
N PRO A 229 29.72 2.12 4.06
CA PRO A 229 30.59 1.74 5.16
C PRO A 229 29.97 2.25 6.47
N ARG A 230 29.75 1.34 7.42
CA ARG A 230 29.40 1.71 8.80
C ARG A 230 30.61 2.39 9.44
N PHE A 231 30.68 3.72 9.41
CA PHE A 231 31.60 4.45 10.27
C PHE A 231 31.13 4.29 11.72
N HIS A 232 31.74 3.33 12.42
CA HIS A 232 31.62 3.25 13.87
C HIS A 232 32.54 4.33 14.44
N ILE A 233 31.99 5.46 14.87
CA ILE A 233 32.73 6.38 15.73
C ILE A 233 32.65 5.77 17.13
N LYS A 234 33.73 5.10 17.54
CA LYS A 234 33.96 4.78 18.95
C LYS A 234 34.29 6.08 19.67
N TYR A 235 33.47 6.45 20.65
CA TYR A 235 33.92 7.27 21.77
C TYR A 235 33.96 6.37 23.00
#